data_AF-A0A3S0UQM3-F1
#
_entry.id   AF-A0A3S0UQM3-F1
#
_cell.length_a   1.000
_cell.length_b   1.000
_cell.length_c   1.000
_cell.angle_alpha   90.00
_cell.angle_beta   90.00
_cell.angle_gamma   90.00
#
_symmetry.space_group_name_H-M   'P 1'
#
loop_
_entity.id
_entity.type
_entity.pdbx_description
1 polymer ?
#
loop_
_entity_poly.entity_id
_entity_poly.type
_entity_poly.pdbx_seq_one_letter_code
_entity_poly.pdbx_strand_id
1 'polypeptide(L)'
;MSTKPQQPANTLDAAVKALRLYLMEKGNSFDHGPAYEGHGKVLTGVAQAMHLYQGMGYTKLFALGEPPVYALLQRGHREAHLFEPQDPQIRQWLENDEVVKFDDPAMRAYMLQKSGLNEGDVPSAAKPRRFHVNEVDNVFVATADDEE
;
A
#
# COMPACT_ATOMS: atom_id res chain seq x y z
N MET A 1 -1.56 -27.51 -35.97
CA MET A 1 -1.92 -26.12 -35.60
C MET A 1 -1.46 -25.90 -34.17
N SER A 2 -0.38 -25.16 -33.98
CA SER A 2 0.19 -24.91 -32.64
C SER A 2 -0.49 -23.68 -32.05
N THR A 3 -1.33 -23.88 -31.04
CA THR A 3 -1.84 -22.79 -30.19
C THR A 3 -0.65 -22.22 -29.42
N LYS A 4 -0.28 -20.98 -29.73
CA LYS A 4 0.65 -20.19 -28.92
C LYS A 4 0.05 -20.02 -27.52
N PRO A 5 0.82 -20.20 -26.43
CA PRO A 5 0.37 -19.77 -25.12
C PRO A 5 0.16 -18.25 -25.16
N GLN A 6 -1.08 -17.81 -24.94
CA GLN A 6 -1.35 -16.41 -24.62
C GLN A 6 -0.63 -16.10 -23.31
N GLN A 7 0.42 -15.28 -23.38
CA GLN A 7 1.00 -14.68 -22.19
C GLN A 7 -0.09 -13.92 -21.44
N PRO A 8 -0.26 -14.13 -20.12
CA PRO A 8 -1.30 -13.48 -19.36
C PRO A 8 -0.94 -12.00 -19.18
N ALA A 9 -1.58 -11.13 -19.97
CA ALA A 9 -1.56 -9.68 -19.78
C ALA A 9 -2.31 -9.22 -18.50
N ASN A 10 -2.55 -10.12 -17.54
CA ASN A 10 -3.56 -10.00 -16.47
C ASN A 10 -3.03 -10.25 -15.04
N THR A 11 -1.72 -10.20 -14.76
CA THR A 11 -1.21 -10.56 -13.41
C THR A 11 -0.88 -9.37 -12.51
N LEU A 12 -0.20 -8.33 -13.02
CA LEU A 12 0.23 -7.18 -12.21
C LEU A 12 -0.95 -6.30 -11.79
N ASP A 13 -1.72 -5.78 -12.75
CA ASP A 13 -2.85 -4.90 -12.45
C ASP A 13 -3.92 -5.59 -11.60
N ALA A 14 -4.14 -6.89 -11.84
CA ALA A 14 -5.03 -7.69 -11.01
C ALA A 14 -4.50 -7.85 -9.58
N ALA A 15 -3.20 -8.08 -9.39
CA ALA A 15 -2.59 -8.17 -8.07
C ALA A 15 -2.62 -6.82 -7.33
N VAL A 16 -2.31 -5.73 -8.02
CA VAL A 16 -2.41 -4.36 -7.46
C VAL A 16 -3.86 -4.04 -7.09
N LYS A 17 -4.81 -4.38 -7.95
CA LYS A 17 -6.25 -4.22 -7.68
C LYS A 17 -6.68 -5.03 -6.45
N ALA A 18 -6.25 -6.29 -6.34
CA ALA A 18 -6.56 -7.13 -5.19
C ALA A 18 -5.98 -6.57 -3.89
N LEU A 19 -4.76 -6.04 -3.92
CA LEU A 19 -4.14 -5.38 -2.76
C LEU A 19 -4.91 -4.14 -2.34
N ARG A 20 -5.28 -3.26 -3.28
CA ARG A 20 -6.09 -2.08 -2.96
C ARG A 20 -7.45 -2.46 -2.41
N LEU A 21 -8.07 -3.51 -2.95
CA LEU A 21 -9.34 -4.04 -2.45
C LEU A 21 -9.21 -4.56 -1.00
N TYR A 22 -8.12 -5.27 -0.68
CA TYR A 22 -7.81 -5.70 0.68
C TYR A 22 -7.63 -4.52 1.64
N LEU A 23 -6.91 -3.48 1.22
CA LEU A 23 -6.74 -2.26 2.02
C LEU A 23 -8.08 -1.56 2.28
N MET A 24 -8.95 -1.51 1.28
CA MET A 24 -10.25 -0.81 1.33
C MET A 24 -11.40 -1.59 1.96
N GLU A 25 -11.22 -2.85 2.35
CA GLU A 25 -12.28 -3.68 2.94
C GLU A 25 -13.06 -2.92 4.03
N LYS A 26 -14.40 -3.05 4.02
CA LYS A 26 -15.25 -2.25 4.91
C LYS A 26 -14.92 -2.57 6.36
N GLY A 27 -14.61 -1.52 7.13
CA GLY A 27 -14.16 -1.61 8.52
C GLY A 27 -12.68 -1.30 8.69
N ASN A 28 -11.85 -1.45 7.65
CA ASN A 28 -10.46 -1.00 7.73
C ASN A 28 -10.40 0.52 7.88
N SER A 29 -9.47 1.00 8.70
CA SER A 29 -9.20 2.42 8.91
C SER A 29 -7.73 2.72 8.66
N PHE A 30 -7.44 3.94 8.27
CA PHE A 30 -6.07 4.42 8.08
C PHE A 30 -5.89 5.67 8.93
N ASP A 31 -4.79 5.73 9.66
CA ASP A 31 -4.37 6.88 10.44
C ASP A 31 -3.01 7.37 9.90
N HIS A 32 -2.75 8.66 10.02
CA HIS A 32 -1.43 9.20 9.71
C HIS A 32 -0.44 8.77 10.80
N GLY A 33 0.58 8.01 10.40
CA GLY A 33 1.66 7.59 11.29
C GLY A 33 2.71 8.68 11.48
N PRO A 34 3.71 8.49 12.37
CA PRO A 34 4.79 9.45 12.53
C PRO A 34 5.56 9.65 11.21
N ALA A 35 5.78 10.91 10.83
CA ALA A 35 6.67 11.23 9.73
C ALA A 35 8.08 10.72 10.06
N TYR A 36 8.61 9.82 9.22
CA TYR A 36 10.00 9.39 9.33
C TYR A 36 10.85 10.33 8.49
N GLU A 37 11.61 11.19 9.15
CA GLU A 37 12.65 11.97 8.47
C GLU A 37 13.69 11.00 7.90
N GLY A 38 13.73 10.85 6.58
CA GLY A 38 14.75 10.09 5.89
C GLY A 38 16.13 10.59 6.34
N HIS A 39 16.99 9.71 6.86
CA HIS A 39 18.33 10.05 7.37
C HIS A 39 19.32 10.47 6.25
N GLY A 40 19.01 11.56 5.53
CA GLY A 40 19.89 12.22 4.57
C GLY A 40 20.01 11.57 3.19
N LYS A 41 19.32 10.46 2.90
CA LYS A 41 19.23 9.88 1.55
C LYS A 41 17.77 9.75 1.12
N VAL A 42 17.38 10.58 0.17
CA VAL A 42 16.05 10.53 -0.46
C VAL A 42 15.84 9.16 -1.09
N LEU A 43 14.88 8.37 -0.59
CA LEU A 43 14.40 7.18 -1.28
C LEU A 43 13.72 7.60 -2.58
N THR A 44 14.22 7.08 -3.70
CA THR A 44 13.72 7.40 -5.06
C THR A 44 12.55 6.52 -5.49
N GLY A 45 12.18 5.52 -4.68
CA GLY A 45 11.04 4.65 -4.94
C GLY A 45 11.08 3.34 -4.15
N VAL A 46 10.07 2.49 -4.37
CA VAL A 46 9.84 1.24 -3.63
C VAL A 46 11.05 0.31 -3.66
N ALA A 47 11.74 0.17 -4.80
CA ALA A 47 12.92 -0.70 -4.91
C ALA A 47 14.03 -0.33 -3.91
N GLN A 48 14.28 0.97 -3.73
CA GLN A 48 15.30 1.46 -2.79
C GLN A 48 14.83 1.32 -1.34
N ALA A 49 13.55 1.60 -1.08
CA ALA A 49 12.95 1.38 0.24
C ALA A 49 13.05 -0.10 0.65
N MET A 50 12.72 -1.02 -0.25
CA MET A 50 12.88 -2.45 0.01
C MET A 50 14.32 -2.81 0.38
N HIS A 51 15.31 -2.33 -0.38
CA HIS A 51 16.71 -2.65 -0.09
C HIS A 51 17.14 -2.15 1.28
N LEU A 52 16.72 -0.93 1.66
CA LEU A 52 16.96 -0.37 2.98
C LEU A 52 16.33 -1.24 4.09
N TYR A 53 15.05 -1.56 3.97
CA TYR A 53 14.33 -2.35 4.99
C TYR A 53 14.82 -3.80 5.07
N GLN A 54 15.24 -4.41 3.97
CA GLN A 54 15.92 -5.70 4.02
C GLN A 54 17.23 -5.63 4.82
N GLY A 55 17.99 -4.54 4.70
CA GLY A 55 19.17 -4.29 5.53
C GLY A 55 18.87 -4.13 7.03
N MET A 56 17.63 -3.77 7.38
CA MET A 56 17.14 -3.67 8.77
C MET A 56 16.54 -4.98 9.29
N GLY A 57 16.66 -6.08 8.54
CA GLY A 57 16.20 -7.42 8.94
C GLY A 57 14.78 -7.77 8.52
N TYR A 58 14.14 -6.97 7.65
CA TYR A 58 12.85 -7.35 7.08
C TYR A 58 13.04 -8.38 5.96
N THR A 59 12.16 -9.37 5.93
CA THR A 59 12.04 -10.35 4.85
C THR A 59 11.06 -9.85 3.81
N LYS A 60 11.48 -9.79 2.54
CA LYS A 60 10.58 -9.51 1.42
C LYS A 60 9.65 -10.71 1.22
N LEU A 61 8.35 -10.49 1.37
CA LEU A 61 7.32 -11.49 1.06
C LEU A 61 6.99 -11.49 -0.43
N PHE A 62 6.69 -10.31 -0.98
CA PHE A 62 6.49 -10.13 -2.42
C PHE A 62 6.85 -8.72 -2.87
N ALA A 63 7.05 -8.58 -4.18
CA ALA A 63 7.16 -7.30 -4.86
C ALA A 63 6.50 -7.41 -6.24
N LEU A 64 5.86 -6.33 -6.69
CA LEU A 64 5.08 -6.28 -7.91
C LEU A 64 5.57 -5.11 -8.78
N GLY A 65 5.79 -5.39 -10.07
CA GLY A 65 6.30 -4.41 -11.06
C GLY A 65 7.80 -4.53 -11.32
N GLU A 66 8.24 -3.97 -12.45
CA GLU A 66 9.64 -3.87 -12.84
C GLU A 66 9.92 -2.46 -13.42
N PRO A 67 10.50 -1.52 -12.63
CA PRO A 67 10.86 -1.65 -11.22
C PRO A 67 9.64 -1.81 -10.29
N PRO A 68 9.82 -2.36 -9.06
CA PRO A 68 8.72 -2.52 -8.11
C PRO A 68 7.95 -1.23 -7.85
N VAL A 69 6.62 -1.33 -7.89
CA VAL A 69 5.67 -0.29 -7.49
C VAL A 69 4.80 -0.72 -6.31
N TYR A 70 4.90 -1.99 -5.90
CA TYR A 70 4.39 -2.45 -4.61
C TYR A 70 5.36 -3.46 -4.02
N ALA A 71 5.50 -3.45 -2.70
CA ALA A 71 6.21 -4.50 -1.99
C ALA A 71 5.65 -4.72 -0.59
N LEU A 72 5.59 -5.97 -0.15
CA LEU A 72 5.28 -6.32 1.23
C LEU A 72 6.53 -6.94 1.86
N LEU A 73 7.00 -6.30 2.93
CA LEU A 73 8.10 -6.79 3.74
C LEU A 73 7.61 -7.05 5.16
N GLN A 74 8.17 -8.06 5.82
CA GLN A 74 7.78 -8.45 7.18
C GLN A 74 9.02 -8.63 8.07
N ARG A 75 8.95 -8.20 9.33
CA ARG A 75 9.96 -8.46 10.35
C ARG A 75 9.34 -9.21 11.54
N GLY A 76 9.87 -10.39 11.82
CA GLY A 76 9.27 -11.27 12.84
C GLY A 76 7.84 -11.68 12.46
N HIS A 77 6.98 -11.91 13.47
CA HIS A 77 5.57 -12.27 13.26
C HIS A 77 4.60 -11.10 13.41
N ARG A 78 5.11 -9.90 13.72
CA ARG A 78 4.29 -8.79 14.25
C ARG A 78 4.28 -7.53 13.39
N GLU A 79 5.14 -7.45 12.40
CA GLU A 79 5.38 -6.20 11.69
C GLU A 79 5.44 -6.44 10.19
N ALA A 80 4.40 -6.00 9.47
CA ALA A 80 4.31 -6.10 8.02
C ALA A 80 4.10 -4.70 7.42
N HIS A 81 4.96 -4.34 6.47
CA HIS A 81 5.00 -3.04 5.83
C HIS A 81 4.70 -3.19 4.34
N LEU A 82 3.62 -2.56 3.90
CA LEU A 82 3.29 -2.43 2.49
C LEU A 82 3.84 -1.11 1.97
N PHE A 83 4.69 -1.18 0.95
CA PHE A 83 5.34 -0.04 0.31
C PHE A 83 4.68 0.25 -1.03
N GLU A 84 4.37 1.52 -1.29
CA GLU A 84 3.89 1.99 -2.59
C GLU A 84 4.44 3.40 -2.91
N PRO A 85 4.53 3.79 -4.20
CA PRO A 85 4.86 5.16 -4.58
C PRO A 85 3.91 6.15 -3.94
N GLN A 86 4.43 7.34 -3.65
CA GLN A 86 3.58 8.44 -3.24
C GLN A 86 2.52 8.77 -4.29
N ASP A 87 1.35 9.08 -3.76
CA ASP A 87 0.24 9.68 -4.47
C ASP A 87 0.13 11.15 -4.03
N PRO A 88 0.27 12.11 -4.95
CA PRO A 88 0.23 13.53 -4.61
C PRO A 88 -1.06 13.99 -3.93
N GLN A 89 -2.20 13.37 -4.27
CA GLN A 89 -3.49 13.72 -3.68
C GLN A 89 -3.61 13.16 -2.26
N ILE A 90 -3.17 11.92 -2.04
CA ILE A 90 -3.10 11.35 -0.69
C ILE A 90 -2.14 12.15 0.18
N ARG A 91 -0.97 12.52 -0.36
CA ARG A 91 0.00 13.38 0.33
C ARG A 91 -0.62 14.70 0.75
N GLN A 92 -1.32 15.38 -0.16
CA GLN A 92 -2.01 16.63 0.15
C GLN A 92 -3.04 16.46 1.27
N TRP A 93 -3.78 15.35 1.32
CA TRP A 93 -4.72 15.09 2.40
C TRP A 93 -4.01 14.86 3.75
N LEU A 94 -2.90 14.12 3.75
CA LEU A 94 -2.09 13.92 4.96
C LEU A 94 -1.48 15.24 5.46
N GLU A 95 -1.00 16.11 4.57
CA GLU A 95 -0.36 17.40 4.92
C GLU A 95 -1.32 18.43 5.52
N ASN A 96 -2.62 18.37 5.19
CA ASN A 96 -3.60 19.36 5.63
C ASN A 96 -4.35 18.98 6.92
N ASP A 97 -4.03 17.83 7.55
CA ASP A 97 -4.77 17.25 8.68
C ASP A 97 -6.31 17.19 8.46
N GLU A 98 -6.76 17.32 7.20
CA GLU A 98 -8.16 17.27 6.83
C GLU A 98 -8.61 15.81 6.86
N VAL A 99 -9.18 15.42 8.00
CA VAL A 99 -9.96 14.18 8.21
C VAL A 99 -9.29 12.97 7.54
N VAL A 100 -8.10 12.61 8.01
CA VAL A 100 -7.45 11.35 7.65
C VAL A 100 -8.15 10.22 8.41
N LYS A 101 -9.36 9.90 7.97
CA LYS A 101 -9.89 8.56 8.13
C LYS A 101 -10.36 8.13 6.75
N PHE A 102 -9.91 6.99 6.28
CA PHE A 102 -10.18 6.50 4.92
C PHE A 102 -11.67 6.21 4.63
N ASP A 103 -12.51 6.23 5.65
CA ASP A 103 -13.97 6.31 5.59
C ASP A 103 -14.49 7.71 5.19
N ASP A 104 -13.61 8.70 5.04
CA ASP A 104 -13.92 9.94 4.35
C ASP A 104 -14.41 9.62 2.93
N PRO A 105 -15.61 10.07 2.55
CA PRO A 105 -16.20 9.73 1.25
C PRO A 105 -15.35 10.14 0.05
N ALA A 106 -14.59 11.24 0.13
CA ALA A 106 -13.76 11.73 -0.97
C ALA A 106 -12.52 10.86 -1.14
N MET A 107 -11.85 10.51 -0.05
CA MET A 107 -10.72 9.57 -0.07
C MET A 107 -11.14 8.19 -0.57
N ARG A 108 -12.29 7.70 -0.10
CA ARG A 108 -12.87 6.42 -0.54
C ARG A 108 -13.21 6.43 -2.03
N ALA A 109 -13.89 7.45 -2.52
CA ALA A 109 -14.23 7.58 -3.94
C ALA A 109 -12.97 7.64 -4.83
N TYR A 110 -11.96 8.37 -4.39
CA TYR A 110 -10.68 8.48 -5.11
C TYR A 110 -9.96 7.13 -5.22
N MET A 111 -9.87 6.38 -4.12
CA MET A 111 -9.18 5.10 -4.10
C MET A 111 -9.92 4.02 -4.89
N LEU A 112 -11.26 4.05 -4.89
CA LEU A 112 -12.10 3.25 -5.76
C LEU A 112 -11.85 3.56 -7.24
N GLN A 113 -11.87 4.85 -7.61
CA GLN A 113 -11.59 5.30 -8.97
C GLN A 113 -10.19 4.86 -9.44
N LYS A 114 -9.16 5.10 -8.63
CA LYS A 114 -7.77 4.71 -8.92
C LYS A 114 -7.61 3.18 -9.08
N SER A 115 -8.50 2.41 -8.47
CA SER A 115 -8.52 0.95 -8.54
C SER A 115 -9.43 0.37 -9.62
N GLY A 116 -10.18 1.22 -10.35
CA GLY A 116 -11.22 0.76 -11.28
C GLY A 116 -12.28 -0.10 -10.59
N LEU A 117 -12.67 0.30 -9.37
CA LEU A 117 -13.63 -0.37 -8.50
C LEU A 117 -14.80 0.55 -8.19
N ASN A 118 -15.94 -0.05 -7.86
CA ASN A 118 -17.10 0.63 -7.30
C ASN A 118 -17.30 0.19 -5.85
N GLU A 119 -18.12 0.93 -5.09
CA GLU A 119 -18.41 0.62 -3.68
C GLU A 119 -18.99 -0.78 -3.45
N GLY A 120 -19.76 -1.29 -4.42
CA GLY A 120 -20.34 -2.63 -4.38
C GLY A 120 -19.31 -3.76 -4.51
N ASP A 121 -18.13 -3.47 -5.06
CA ASP A 121 -17.05 -4.45 -5.24
C ASP A 121 -16.22 -4.64 -3.96
N VAL A 122 -16.37 -3.75 -2.97
CA VAL A 122 -15.59 -3.78 -1.73
C VAL A 122 -16.27 -4.68 -0.69
N PRO A 123 -15.64 -5.81 -0.32
CA PRO A 123 -16.18 -6.71 0.67
C PRO A 123 -16.06 -6.11 2.08
N SER A 124 -16.83 -6.65 3.03
CA SER A 124 -16.62 -6.35 4.44
C SER A 124 -15.41 -7.10 4.97
N ALA A 125 -14.57 -6.42 5.75
CA ALA A 125 -13.42 -7.04 6.38
C ALA A 125 -13.89 -8.11 7.37
N ALA A 126 -13.35 -9.33 7.27
CA ALA A 126 -13.62 -10.38 8.25
C ALA A 126 -13.04 -10.03 9.63
N LYS A 127 -11.91 -9.32 9.63
CA LYS A 127 -11.27 -8.74 10.80
C LYS A 127 -10.78 -7.34 10.41
N PRO A 128 -11.54 -6.28 10.73
CA PRO A 128 -11.15 -4.90 10.46
C PRO A 128 -9.74 -4.60 10.99
N ARG A 129 -8.93 -3.89 10.20
CA ARG A 129 -7.57 -3.49 10.58
C ARG A 129 -7.40 -1.99 10.59
N ARG A 130 -6.54 -1.52 11.49
CA ARG A 130 -6.06 -0.14 11.49
C ARG A 130 -4.67 -0.12 10.89
N PHE A 131 -4.50 0.68 9.84
CA PHE A 131 -3.23 0.89 9.17
C PHE A 131 -2.68 2.27 9.53
N HIS A 132 -1.40 2.35 9.85
CA HIS A 132 -0.67 3.60 9.98
C HIS A 132 0.07 3.86 8.68
N VAL A 133 -0.25 4.97 8.01
CA VAL A 133 0.45 5.40 6.80
C VAL A 133 1.57 6.34 7.19
N ASN A 134 2.79 5.91 6.95
CA ASN A 134 3.98 6.72 7.12
C ASN A 134 4.51 7.17 5.76
N GLU A 135 5.05 8.38 5.72
CA GLU A 135 5.81 8.88 4.59
C GLU A 135 7.32 8.67 4.83
N VAL A 136 8.00 8.06 3.85
CA VAL A 136 9.47 7.98 3.81
C VAL A 136 9.94 8.42 2.43
N ASP A 137 10.37 9.68 2.34
CA ASP A 137 10.83 10.36 1.12
C ASP A 137 9.83 10.34 -0.06
N ASN A 138 9.92 9.39 -1.00
CA ASN A 138 8.98 9.25 -2.14
C ASN A 138 8.13 7.97 -2.06
N VAL A 139 8.06 7.34 -0.89
CA VAL A 139 7.37 6.06 -0.68
C VAL A 139 6.41 6.19 0.50
N PHE A 140 5.18 5.74 0.31
CA PHE A 140 4.24 5.49 1.40
C PHE A 140 4.48 4.08 1.97
N VAL A 141 4.39 3.99 3.29
CA VAL A 141 4.51 2.75 4.06
C VAL A 141 3.25 2.58 4.90
N ALA A 142 2.40 1.64 4.51
CA ALA A 142 1.26 1.24 5.32
C ALA A 142 1.66 0.08 6.23
N THR A 143 1.52 0.28 7.54
CA THR A 143 1.79 -0.74 8.57
C THR A 143 0.48 -1.07 9.26
N ALA A 144 0.11 -2.35 9.35
CA ALA A 144 -0.99 -2.77 10.20
C ALA A 144 -0.45 -3.20 11.57
N ASP A 145 -1.13 -2.81 12.63
CA ASP A 145 -0.91 -3.41 13.95
C ASP A 145 -1.45 -4.85 13.91
N ASP A 146 -0.63 -5.83 14.30
CA ASP A 146 -1.17 -7.14 14.62
C ASP A 146 -1.92 -7.03 15.95
N GLU A 147 -3.24 -7.16 15.92
CA GLU A 147 -4.03 -7.39 17.13
C GLU A 147 -3.53 -8.69 17.78
N GLU A 148 -3.12 -8.59 19.05
CA GLU A 148 -2.80 -9.73 19.93
C GLU A 148 -3.89 -10.81 19.95
#